data_AF-X1RSV6-F1
#
_entry.id   AF-X1RSV6-F1
#
_cell.length_a   1.000
_cell.length_b   1.000
_cell.length_c   1.000
_cell.angle_alpha   90.00
_cell.angle_beta   90.00
_cell.angle_gamma   90.00
#
_symmetry.space_group_name_H-M   'P 1'
#
loop_
_entity.id
_entity.type
_entity.pdbx_description
1 polymer ?
#
loop_
_entity_poly.entity_id
_entity_poly.type
_entity_poly.pdbx_seq_one_letter_code
_entity_poly.pdbx_strand_id
1 'polypeptide(L)'
;AFIMLIGLPEKRGILYGLQPSLARVYRVIEIEKLSDEEVLEFLSQAFESANIKVEKEAMDLMVIFSSGLPLLMHEIGDATFWIDTDGIIDKKDTLQGILTAAENVGQKYLVPKVYKSIRSPLYRSILRKFRDGEKLHPRNFKKKEVEARLTDREKKVFPDFLRRMKKLGVVEVDIEGGAGAYRFVNEIYPVYIWMESEKSRTS
;
A
#
# COMPACT_ATOMS: atom_id res chain seq x y z
N ALA A 1 -5.65 26.72 26.59
CA ALA A 1 -5.65 25.29 26.27
C ALA A 1 -5.84 25.14 24.76
N PHE A 2 -4.98 24.38 24.09
CA PHE A 2 -5.08 24.08 22.66
C PHE A 2 -5.76 22.72 22.51
N ILE A 3 -6.81 22.63 21.67
CA ILE A 3 -7.53 21.39 21.40
C ILE A 3 -7.37 21.09 19.92
N MET A 4 -6.77 19.95 19.60
CA MET A 4 -6.69 19.41 18.25
C MET A 4 -7.62 18.20 18.14
N LEU A 5 -8.54 18.23 17.17
CA LEU A 5 -9.40 17.11 16.84
C LEU A 5 -8.86 16.44 15.58
N ILE A 6 -8.65 15.13 15.64
CA ILE A 6 -8.17 14.32 14.52
C ILE A 6 -9.30 13.38 14.11
N GLY A 7 -9.61 13.35 12.81
CA GLY A 7 -10.68 12.50 12.30
C GLY A 7 -10.80 12.59 10.79
N LEU A 8 -11.65 11.72 10.23
CA LEU A 8 -11.91 11.71 8.80
C LEU A 8 -12.74 12.94 8.39
N PRO A 9 -12.61 13.43 7.13
CA PRO A 9 -13.34 14.60 6.64
C PRO A 9 -14.87 14.52 6.87
N GLU A 10 -15.47 13.34 6.82
CA GLU A 10 -16.92 13.17 7.03
C GLU A 10 -17.34 13.50 8.47
N LYS A 11 -16.46 13.30 9.45
CA LYS A 11 -16.73 13.66 10.86
C LYS A 11 -16.86 15.16 11.05
N ARG A 12 -16.16 15.96 10.23
CA ARG A 12 -16.35 17.42 10.20
C ARG A 12 -17.76 17.79 9.76
N GLY A 13 -18.30 17.10 8.76
CA GLY A 13 -19.68 17.30 8.32
C GLY A 13 -20.70 17.06 9.45
N ILE A 14 -20.48 16.02 10.25
CA ILE A 14 -21.30 15.73 11.44
C ILE A 14 -21.18 16.85 12.49
N LEU A 15 -19.96 17.27 12.82
CA LEU A 15 -19.71 18.35 13.78
C LEU A 15 -20.38 19.66 13.37
N TYR A 16 -20.29 20.00 12.08
CA TYR A 16 -20.98 21.17 11.51
C TYR A 16 -22.50 21.07 11.66
N GLY A 17 -23.08 19.90 11.38
CA GLY A 17 -24.51 19.67 11.52
C GLY A 17 -25.02 19.79 12.95
N LEU A 18 -24.19 19.43 13.95
CA LEU A 18 -24.53 19.55 15.37
C LEU A 18 -24.37 20.98 15.90
N GLN A 19 -23.32 21.69 15.50
CA GLN A 19 -23.09 23.07 15.91
C GLN A 19 -22.34 23.86 14.81
N PRO A 20 -23.06 24.66 14.00
CA PRO A 20 -22.47 25.41 12.90
C PRO A 20 -21.40 26.42 13.33
N SER A 21 -21.45 26.93 14.57
CA SER A 21 -20.44 27.89 15.06
C SER A 21 -19.04 27.28 15.18
N LEU A 22 -18.91 25.96 15.37
CA LEU A 22 -17.61 25.28 15.50
C LEU A 22 -16.76 25.40 14.23
N ALA A 23 -17.38 25.50 13.05
CA ALA A 23 -16.64 25.63 11.79
C ALA A 23 -15.82 26.93 11.69
N ARG A 24 -16.17 27.96 12.47
CA ARG A 24 -15.44 29.23 12.53
C ARG A 24 -14.29 29.22 13.54
N VAL A 25 -14.30 28.28 14.48
CA VAL A 25 -13.32 28.19 15.57
C VAL A 25 -12.17 27.24 15.22
N TYR A 26 -12.44 26.21 14.42
CA TYR A 26 -11.42 25.25 14.02
C TYR A 26 -10.72 25.63 12.72
N ARG A 27 -9.39 25.70 12.77
CA ARG A 27 -8.54 25.70 11.58
C ARG A 27 -8.36 24.26 11.12
N VAL A 28 -8.65 23.99 9.85
CA VAL A 28 -8.42 22.68 9.26
C VAL A 28 -7.00 22.62 8.70
N ILE A 29 -6.32 21.55 9.06
CA ILE A 29 -5.02 21.17 8.52
C ILE A 29 -5.25 19.79 7.93
N GLU A 30 -5.09 19.68 6.62
CA GLU A 30 -5.10 18.38 5.94
C GLU A 30 -3.73 17.75 6.11
N ILE A 31 -3.70 16.51 6.59
CA ILE A 31 -2.47 15.74 6.73
C ILE A 31 -2.32 14.96 5.43
N GLU A 32 -1.39 15.42 4.61
CA GLU A 32 -1.02 14.74 3.36
C GLU A 32 -0.04 13.59 3.64
N LYS A 33 0.25 12.83 2.59
CA LYS A 33 1.37 11.89 2.63
C LYS A 33 2.67 12.68 2.70
N LEU A 34 3.67 12.10 3.35
CA LEU A 34 5.02 12.64 3.35
C LEU A 34 5.58 12.63 1.93
N SER A 35 6.37 13.65 1.58
CA SER A 35 7.13 13.66 0.33
C SER A 35 8.27 12.63 0.39
N ASP A 36 8.81 12.27 -0.77
CA ASP A 36 9.94 11.33 -0.84
C ASP A 36 11.16 11.88 -0.08
N GLU A 37 11.36 13.20 -0.06
CA GLU A 37 12.41 13.88 0.71
C GLU A 37 12.17 13.78 2.23
N GLU A 38 10.93 13.96 2.69
CA GLU A 38 10.59 13.83 4.11
C GLU A 38 10.75 12.37 4.58
N VAL A 39 10.38 11.39 3.73
CA VAL A 39 10.61 9.97 4.01
C VAL A 39 12.10 9.64 4.07
N LEU A 40 12.87 10.15 3.11
CA LEU A 40 14.33 9.98 3.06
C LEU A 40 15.00 10.55 4.31
N GLU A 41 14.64 11.78 4.70
CA GLU A 41 15.17 12.44 5.89
C GLU A 41 14.85 11.63 7.15
N PHE A 42 13.59 11.23 7.32
CA PHE A 42 13.16 10.44 8.46
C PHE A 42 13.93 9.11 8.57
N LEU A 43 13.99 8.34 7.48
CA LEU A 43 14.65 7.03 7.49
C LEU A 43 16.15 7.18 7.72
N SER A 44 16.79 8.19 7.12
CA SER A 44 18.22 8.45 7.30
C SER A 44 18.53 8.76 8.77
N GLN A 45 17.77 9.66 9.39
CA GLN A 45 17.93 9.99 10.81
C GLN A 45 17.68 8.77 11.72
N ALA A 46 16.67 7.95 11.40
CA ALA A 46 16.35 6.76 12.18
C ALA A 46 17.50 5.74 12.16
N PHE A 47 18.01 5.37 10.99
CA PHE A 47 19.11 4.40 10.88
C PHE A 47 20.44 4.96 11.39
N GLU A 48 20.74 6.25 11.15
CA GLU A 48 21.94 6.90 11.68
C GLU A 48 21.94 6.91 13.21
N SER A 49 20.78 7.15 13.84
CA SER A 49 20.66 7.11 15.31
C SER A 49 20.96 5.73 15.92
N ALA A 50 20.81 4.68 15.11
CA ALA A 50 21.17 3.31 15.48
C ALA A 50 22.58 2.90 15.02
N ASN A 51 23.37 3.85 14.50
CA ASN A 51 24.70 3.62 13.93
C ASN A 51 24.70 2.57 12.79
N ILE A 52 23.64 2.57 11.99
CA ILE A 52 23.49 1.72 10.80
C ILE A 52 23.70 2.55 9.55
N LYS A 53 24.52 2.05 8.64
CA LYS A 53 24.73 2.65 7.32
C LYS A 53 23.71 2.07 6.34
N VAL A 54 23.11 2.91 5.52
CA VAL A 54 22.18 2.46 4.46
C VAL A 54 22.77 2.78 3.10
N GLU A 55 22.80 1.80 2.21
CA GLU A 55 23.20 2.04 0.82
C GLU A 55 22.16 2.88 0.08
N LYS A 56 22.59 3.65 -0.93
CA LYS A 56 21.67 4.51 -1.67
C LYS A 56 20.51 3.74 -2.30
N GLU A 57 20.79 2.60 -2.93
CA GLU A 57 19.76 1.79 -3.59
C GLU A 57 18.75 1.21 -2.58
N ALA A 58 19.23 0.80 -1.41
CA ALA A 58 18.39 0.38 -0.28
C ALA A 58 17.45 1.50 0.18
N MET A 59 18.00 2.70 0.38
CA MET A 59 17.22 3.86 0.79
C MET A 59 16.16 4.24 -0.26
N ASP A 60 16.55 4.30 -1.55
CA ASP A 60 15.64 4.60 -2.65
C ASP A 60 14.44 3.61 -2.66
N LEU A 61 14.69 2.31 -2.46
CA LEU A 61 13.64 1.30 -2.36
C LEU A 61 12.71 1.53 -1.17
N MET A 62 13.25 1.80 0.03
CA MET A 62 12.41 2.06 1.21
C MET A 62 11.53 3.30 1.02
N VAL A 63 12.06 4.37 0.43
CA VAL A 63 11.29 5.59 0.11
C VAL A 63 10.13 5.26 -0.83
N ILE A 64 10.43 4.58 -1.96
CA ILE A 64 9.42 4.19 -2.95
C ILE A 64 8.31 3.37 -2.26
N PHE A 65 8.66 2.26 -1.61
CA PHE A 65 7.67 1.33 -1.06
C PHE A 65 6.89 1.87 0.15
N SER A 66 7.47 2.86 0.85
CA SER A 66 6.77 3.60 1.91
C SER A 66 5.64 4.47 1.37
N SER A 67 5.78 5.01 0.15
CA SER A 67 4.75 5.81 -0.52
C SER A 67 4.22 6.99 0.34
N GLY A 68 5.11 7.60 1.13
CA GLY A 68 4.79 8.70 2.04
C GLY A 68 3.86 8.34 3.20
N LEU A 69 3.63 7.05 3.47
CA LEU A 69 2.72 6.59 4.51
C LEU A 69 3.50 6.22 5.78
N PRO A 70 3.31 6.93 6.91
CA PRO A 70 4.02 6.63 8.17
C PRO A 70 3.94 5.16 8.60
N LEU A 71 2.77 4.54 8.42
CA LEU A 71 2.58 3.12 8.70
C LEU A 71 3.55 2.23 7.89
N LEU A 72 3.71 2.50 6.60
CA LEU A 72 4.59 1.70 5.74
C LEU A 72 6.06 1.99 6.01
N MET A 73 6.40 3.26 6.26
CA MET A 73 7.75 3.66 6.70
C MET A 73 8.17 2.89 7.95
N HIS A 74 7.28 2.80 8.95
CA HIS A 74 7.55 2.06 10.18
C HIS A 74 7.67 0.56 9.95
N GLU A 75 6.72 -0.06 9.24
CA GLU A 75 6.75 -1.52 9.03
C GLU A 75 7.96 -1.94 8.17
N ILE A 76 8.33 -1.16 7.15
CA ILE A 76 9.50 -1.42 6.32
C ILE A 76 10.78 -1.15 7.12
N GLY A 77 10.89 0.00 7.78
CA GLY A 77 12.07 0.37 8.55
C GLY A 77 12.38 -0.61 9.69
N ASP A 78 11.37 -0.99 10.47
CA ASP A 78 11.52 -1.97 11.56
C ASP A 78 11.91 -3.36 11.03
N ALA A 79 11.25 -3.83 9.96
CA ALA A 79 11.60 -5.12 9.37
C ALA A 79 13.04 -5.13 8.84
N THR A 80 13.45 -4.10 8.10
CA THR A 80 14.81 -3.99 7.56
C THR A 80 15.84 -3.89 8.67
N PHE A 81 15.57 -3.12 9.73
CA PHE A 81 16.44 -3.01 10.91
C PHE A 81 16.74 -4.37 11.56
N TRP A 82 15.73 -5.22 11.71
CA TRP A 82 15.91 -6.54 12.33
C TRP A 82 16.53 -7.59 11.40
N ILE A 83 16.53 -7.35 10.09
CA ILE A 83 17.15 -8.23 9.09
C ILE A 83 18.64 -7.97 8.97
N ASP A 84 19.06 -6.71 9.14
CA ASP A 84 20.48 -6.34 9.15
C ASP A 84 21.24 -7.11 10.23
N THR A 85 22.45 -7.54 9.88
CA THR A 85 23.33 -8.31 10.78
C THR A 85 24.75 -7.77 10.85
N ASP A 86 25.12 -6.81 10.01
CA ASP A 86 26.48 -6.28 9.91
C ASP A 86 26.56 -4.75 10.06
N GLY A 87 25.42 -4.08 10.24
CA GLY A 87 25.34 -2.63 10.39
C GLY A 87 25.31 -1.89 9.05
N ILE A 88 25.14 -2.61 7.94
CA ILE A 88 25.06 -2.06 6.58
C ILE A 88 23.82 -2.62 5.89
N ILE A 89 22.76 -1.80 5.82
CA ILE A 89 21.56 -2.16 5.07
C ILE A 89 21.84 -2.04 3.57
N ASP A 90 21.87 -3.19 2.92
CA ASP A 90 22.00 -3.31 1.47
C ASP A 90 20.64 -3.52 0.77
N LYS A 91 20.69 -3.69 -0.54
CA LYS A 91 19.50 -3.97 -1.35
C LYS A 91 18.77 -5.26 -0.91
N LYS A 92 19.50 -6.31 -0.58
CA LYS A 92 18.93 -7.62 -0.21
C LYS A 92 18.19 -7.52 1.12
N ASP A 93 18.78 -6.85 2.11
CA ASP A 93 18.15 -6.62 3.41
C ASP A 93 16.85 -5.83 3.24
N THR A 94 16.91 -4.77 2.44
CA THR A 94 15.75 -3.94 2.13
C THR A 94 14.64 -4.72 1.42
N LEU A 95 14.97 -5.55 0.44
CA LEU A 95 13.98 -6.37 -0.26
C LEU A 95 13.31 -7.35 0.71
N GLN A 96 14.09 -7.99 1.58
CA GLN A 96 13.54 -8.90 2.60
C GLN A 96 12.67 -8.14 3.63
N GLY A 97 13.06 -6.91 3.99
CA GLY A 97 12.28 -6.02 4.85
C GLY A 97 10.95 -5.63 4.23
N ILE A 98 10.94 -5.25 2.95
CA ILE A 98 9.73 -4.94 2.18
C ILE A 98 8.79 -6.15 2.13
N LEU A 99 9.31 -7.35 1.88
CA LEU A 99 8.49 -8.57 1.87
C LEU A 99 7.88 -8.86 3.25
N THR A 100 8.65 -8.67 4.32
CA THR A 100 8.20 -8.85 5.70
C THR A 100 7.12 -7.83 6.07
N ALA A 101 7.34 -6.55 5.75
CA ALA A 101 6.36 -5.49 5.91
C ALA A 101 5.10 -5.76 5.10
N ALA A 102 5.23 -6.27 3.88
CA ALA A 102 4.11 -6.65 3.04
C ALA A 102 3.27 -7.78 3.63
N GLU A 103 3.90 -8.81 4.20
CA GLU A 103 3.21 -9.84 4.96
C GLU A 103 2.45 -9.24 6.15
N ASN A 104 3.11 -8.44 6.98
CA ASN A 104 2.50 -7.83 8.17
C ASN A 104 1.30 -6.95 7.82
N VAL A 105 1.47 -6.02 6.88
CA VAL A 105 0.42 -5.12 6.40
C VAL A 105 -0.69 -5.89 5.70
N GLY A 106 -0.33 -6.87 4.87
CA GLY A 106 -1.29 -7.71 4.15
C GLY A 106 -2.17 -8.52 5.09
N GLN A 107 -1.59 -9.18 6.10
CA GLN A 107 -2.33 -9.93 7.12
C GLN A 107 -3.24 -9.03 7.96
N LYS A 108 -2.76 -7.84 8.37
CA LYS A 108 -3.53 -6.90 9.20
C LYS A 108 -4.69 -6.25 8.43
N TYR A 109 -4.47 -5.86 7.17
CA TYR A 109 -5.40 -4.98 6.45
C TYR A 109 -6.04 -5.63 5.22
N LEU A 110 -5.29 -6.40 4.43
CA LEU A 110 -5.79 -6.95 3.17
C LEU A 110 -6.55 -8.26 3.38
N VAL A 111 -6.07 -9.16 4.25
CA VAL A 111 -6.74 -10.44 4.52
C VAL A 111 -8.16 -10.25 5.06
N PRO A 112 -8.41 -9.41 6.08
CA PRO A 112 -9.77 -9.20 6.59
C PRO A 112 -10.68 -8.56 5.54
N LYS A 113 -10.17 -7.55 4.80
CA LYS A 113 -10.97 -6.77 3.85
C LYS A 113 -11.26 -7.52 2.55
N VAL A 114 -10.29 -8.29 2.04
CA VAL A 114 -10.33 -8.92 0.71
C VAL A 114 -10.50 -10.42 0.84
N TYR A 115 -9.53 -11.14 1.40
CA TYR A 115 -9.49 -12.61 1.33
C TYR A 115 -10.59 -13.31 2.15
N LYS A 116 -10.93 -12.74 3.31
CA LYS A 116 -12.06 -13.22 4.15
C LYS A 116 -13.42 -12.81 3.58
N SER A 117 -13.51 -11.65 2.92
CA SER A 117 -14.78 -11.15 2.37
C SER A 117 -15.10 -11.74 0.99
N ILE A 118 -14.09 -12.08 0.20
CA ILE A 118 -14.20 -12.67 -1.13
C ILE A 118 -14.11 -14.19 -1.03
N ARG A 119 -15.29 -14.82 -0.94
CA ARG A 119 -15.44 -16.29 -0.96
C ARG A 119 -15.51 -16.87 -2.38
N SER A 120 -15.71 -16.04 -3.39
CA SER A 120 -15.84 -16.48 -4.80
C SER A 120 -14.53 -17.10 -5.31
N PRO A 121 -14.54 -18.37 -5.77
CA PRO A 121 -13.37 -18.99 -6.37
C PRO A 121 -12.85 -18.25 -7.60
N LEU A 122 -13.75 -17.71 -8.43
CA LEU A 122 -13.38 -16.91 -9.61
C LEU A 122 -12.65 -15.62 -9.23
N TYR A 123 -13.06 -14.94 -8.17
CA TYR A 123 -12.39 -13.71 -7.73
C TYR A 123 -11.02 -13.99 -7.12
N ARG A 124 -10.87 -15.11 -6.39
CA ARG A 124 -9.58 -15.58 -5.91
C ARG A 124 -8.64 -15.95 -7.06
N SER A 125 -9.17 -16.60 -8.10
CA SER A 125 -8.42 -16.89 -9.33
C SER A 125 -7.96 -15.61 -10.02
N ILE A 126 -8.83 -14.60 -10.13
CA ILE A 126 -8.48 -13.28 -10.67
C ILE A 126 -7.37 -12.62 -9.85
N LEU A 127 -7.45 -12.60 -8.51
CA LEU A 127 -6.41 -12.04 -7.63
C LEU A 127 -5.03 -12.66 -7.90
N ARG A 128 -4.96 -13.98 -8.06
CA ARG A 128 -3.70 -14.68 -8.38
C ARG A 128 -3.12 -14.30 -9.74
N LYS A 129 -3.95 -13.78 -10.65
CA LYS A 129 -3.57 -13.39 -12.02
C LYS A 129 -3.24 -11.91 -12.16
N PHE A 130 -3.28 -11.14 -11.07
CA PHE A 130 -2.73 -9.79 -11.07
C PHE A 130 -1.22 -9.77 -11.33
N ARG A 131 -0.54 -10.92 -11.25
CA ARG A 131 0.89 -11.04 -11.47
C ARG A 131 1.33 -10.69 -12.88
N ASP A 132 2.11 -9.63 -13.02
CA ASP A 132 2.91 -9.33 -14.21
C ASP A 132 4.39 -9.73 -14.03
N GLY A 133 4.78 -10.90 -14.56
CA GLY A 133 6.19 -11.34 -14.59
C GLY A 133 6.87 -11.52 -13.22
N GLU A 134 8.21 -11.53 -13.26
CA GLU A 134 9.13 -11.76 -12.11
C GLU A 134 9.50 -10.47 -11.34
N LYS A 135 8.96 -9.31 -11.73
CA LYS A 135 9.31 -8.03 -11.11
C LYS A 135 8.31 -7.68 -10.00
N LEU A 136 8.81 -7.01 -8.95
CA LEU A 136 7.99 -6.31 -7.97
C LEU A 136 6.92 -5.50 -8.72
N HIS A 137 5.65 -5.85 -8.50
CA HIS A 137 4.59 -5.38 -9.39
C HIS A 137 4.42 -3.87 -9.33
N PRO A 138 4.23 -3.23 -10.50
CA PRO A 138 3.91 -1.82 -10.54
C PRO A 138 2.60 -1.59 -9.80
N ARG A 139 2.56 -0.52 -9.00
CA ARG A 139 1.32 -0.05 -8.39
C ARG A 139 0.26 0.28 -9.42
N ASN A 140 0.63 0.66 -10.64
CA ASN A 140 -0.28 1.01 -11.72
C ASN A 140 -0.44 -0.17 -12.69
N PHE A 141 -1.64 -0.35 -13.24
CA PHE A 141 -1.94 -1.37 -14.23
C PHE A 141 -3.06 -0.94 -15.18
N LYS A 142 -3.06 -1.47 -16.41
CA LYS A 142 -4.19 -1.32 -17.32
C LYS A 142 -5.16 -2.48 -17.19
N LYS A 143 -6.45 -2.16 -17.23
CA LYS A 143 -7.54 -3.14 -17.25
C LYS A 143 -7.33 -4.19 -18.36
N LYS A 144 -6.95 -3.75 -19.57
CA LYS A 144 -6.73 -4.63 -20.73
C LYS A 144 -5.58 -5.62 -20.53
N GLU A 145 -4.51 -5.21 -19.86
CA GLU A 145 -3.34 -6.07 -19.57
C GLU A 145 -3.70 -7.17 -18.58
N VAL A 146 -4.54 -6.87 -17.59
CA VAL A 146 -5.06 -7.90 -16.68
C VAL A 146 -6.02 -8.82 -17.42
N GLU A 147 -6.95 -8.28 -18.22
CA GLU A 147 -7.91 -9.07 -19.01
C GLU A 147 -7.24 -10.06 -19.96
N ALA A 148 -6.08 -9.72 -20.55
CA ALA A 148 -5.33 -10.61 -21.42
C ALA A 148 -4.90 -11.92 -20.73
N ARG A 149 -4.76 -11.92 -19.39
CA ARG A 149 -4.37 -13.08 -18.56
C ARG A 149 -5.57 -13.89 -18.03
N LEU A 150 -6.78 -13.37 -18.20
CA LEU A 150 -8.00 -13.97 -17.69
C LEU A 150 -8.62 -14.95 -18.69
N THR A 151 -9.23 -16.02 -18.17
CA THR A 151 -10.12 -16.90 -18.92
C THR A 151 -11.42 -16.18 -19.27
N ASP A 152 -12.19 -16.69 -20.23
CA ASP A 152 -13.48 -16.08 -20.62
C ASP A 152 -14.48 -16.00 -19.46
N ARG A 153 -14.45 -16.97 -18.53
CA ARG A 153 -15.29 -16.94 -17.32
C ARG A 153 -14.86 -15.82 -16.36
N GLU A 154 -13.55 -15.61 -16.20
CA GLU A 154 -13.01 -14.55 -15.34
C GLU A 154 -13.23 -13.17 -15.96
N LYS A 155 -13.03 -13.00 -17.27
CA LYS A 155 -13.29 -11.75 -18.00
C LYS A 155 -14.71 -11.25 -17.78
N LYS A 156 -15.70 -12.16 -17.80
CA LYS A 156 -17.11 -11.81 -17.56
C LYS A 156 -17.36 -11.18 -16.19
N VAL A 157 -16.64 -11.60 -15.17
CA VAL A 157 -16.84 -11.12 -13.79
C VAL A 157 -15.80 -10.08 -13.35
N PHE A 158 -14.81 -9.79 -14.19
CA PHE A 158 -13.73 -8.87 -13.89
C PHE A 158 -14.18 -7.40 -13.64
N PRO A 159 -15.16 -6.85 -14.38
CA PRO A 159 -15.67 -5.50 -14.08
C PRO A 159 -16.26 -5.39 -12.67
N ASP A 160 -17.03 -6.39 -12.24
CA ASP A 160 -17.61 -6.43 -10.90
C ASP A 160 -16.55 -6.65 -9.83
N PHE A 161 -15.53 -7.46 -10.13
CA PHE A 161 -14.36 -7.63 -9.28
C PHE A 161 -13.64 -6.30 -9.05
N LEU A 162 -13.33 -5.54 -10.12
CA LEU A 162 -12.69 -4.22 -10.01
C LEU A 162 -13.53 -3.23 -9.21
N ARG A 163 -14.85 -3.18 -9.48
CA ARG A 163 -15.78 -2.34 -8.70
C ARG A 163 -15.73 -2.70 -7.21
N ARG A 164 -15.65 -3.99 -6.88
CA ARG A 164 -15.53 -4.45 -5.49
C ARG A 164 -14.18 -4.08 -4.88
N MET A 165 -13.07 -4.25 -5.58
CA MET A 165 -11.73 -3.86 -5.10
C MET A 165 -11.63 -2.36 -4.83
N LYS A 166 -12.27 -1.53 -5.68
CA LYS A 166 -12.41 -0.09 -5.43
C LYS A 166 -13.21 0.20 -4.16
N LYS A 167 -14.38 -0.43 -4.00
CA LYS A 167 -15.22 -0.25 -2.81
C LYS A 167 -14.53 -0.67 -1.53
N LEU A 168 -13.63 -1.66 -1.60
CA LEU A 168 -12.81 -2.11 -0.47
C LEU A 168 -11.59 -1.21 -0.21
N GLY A 169 -11.35 -0.20 -1.05
CA GLY A 169 -10.23 0.72 -0.92
C GLY A 169 -8.87 0.09 -1.23
N VAL A 170 -8.83 -0.90 -2.12
CA VAL A 170 -7.58 -1.59 -2.49
C VAL A 170 -6.96 -0.98 -3.75
N VAL A 171 -7.81 -0.57 -4.69
CA VAL A 171 -7.43 0.07 -5.95
C VAL A 171 -8.29 1.29 -6.22
N GLU A 172 -7.79 2.19 -7.04
CA GLU A 172 -8.51 3.36 -7.53
C GLU A 172 -8.28 3.56 -9.04
N VAL A 173 -9.03 4.49 -9.65
CA VAL A 173 -8.82 4.83 -11.05
C VAL A 173 -7.59 5.73 -11.12
N ASP A 174 -6.70 5.42 -12.05
CA ASP A 174 -5.54 6.24 -12.33
C ASP A 174 -5.89 7.23 -13.44
N ILE A 175 -6.16 8.48 -13.07
CA ILE A 175 -6.58 9.53 -14.01
C ILE A 175 -5.43 9.90 -14.95
N GLU A 176 -4.21 9.97 -14.43
CA GLU A 176 -3.00 10.31 -15.18
C GLU A 176 -2.64 9.21 -16.18
N GLY A 177 -2.85 7.95 -15.78
CA GLY A 177 -2.71 6.81 -16.67
C GLY A 177 -3.73 6.80 -17.82
N GLY A 178 -4.82 7.57 -17.77
CA GLY A 178 -5.84 7.63 -18.80
C GLY A 178 -6.83 6.46 -18.79
N ALA A 179 -7.64 6.34 -19.86
CA ALA A 179 -8.79 5.43 -19.88
C ALA A 179 -8.42 3.96 -19.58
N GLY A 180 -9.11 3.38 -18.59
CA GLY A 180 -8.89 2.00 -18.16
C GLY A 180 -7.62 1.76 -17.34
N ALA A 181 -6.95 2.82 -16.88
CA ALA A 181 -5.86 2.73 -15.92
C ALA A 181 -6.38 2.69 -14.49
N TYR A 182 -5.71 1.89 -13.68
CA TYR A 182 -5.99 1.70 -12.26
C TYR A 182 -4.67 1.70 -11.51
N ARG A 183 -4.72 2.02 -10.22
CA ARG A 183 -3.57 1.89 -9.33
C ARG A 183 -3.97 1.33 -7.98
N PHE A 184 -3.07 0.59 -7.34
CA PHE A 184 -3.19 0.25 -5.93
C PHE A 184 -3.07 1.51 -5.08
N VAL A 185 -3.74 1.54 -3.94
CA VAL A 185 -3.72 2.71 -3.04
C VAL A 185 -2.35 2.92 -2.36
N ASN A 186 -1.51 1.88 -2.34
CA ASN A 186 -0.12 1.92 -1.91
C ASN A 186 0.73 0.84 -2.62
N GLU A 187 2.06 0.95 -2.49
CA GLU A 187 3.04 0.07 -3.14
C GLU A 187 3.11 -1.35 -2.52
N ILE A 188 2.68 -1.52 -1.27
CA ILE A 188 2.82 -2.79 -0.54
C ILE A 188 1.70 -3.79 -0.89
N TYR A 189 0.49 -3.32 -1.19
CA TYR A 189 -0.63 -4.19 -1.56
C TYR A 189 -0.35 -5.12 -2.75
N PRO A 190 0.20 -4.65 -3.88
CA PRO A 190 0.54 -5.55 -4.98
C PRO A 190 1.62 -6.57 -4.60
N VAL A 191 2.58 -6.21 -3.75
CA VAL A 191 3.62 -7.14 -3.23
C VAL A 191 2.98 -8.28 -2.44
N TYR A 192 2.09 -7.97 -1.51
CA TYR A 192 1.42 -9.01 -0.73
C TYR A 192 0.53 -9.92 -1.58
N ILE A 193 -0.23 -9.35 -2.53
CA ILE A 193 -1.07 -10.13 -3.45
C ILE A 193 -0.21 -11.11 -4.27
N TRP A 194 0.97 -10.67 -4.69
CA TRP A 194 1.95 -11.53 -5.35
C TRP A 194 2.45 -12.65 -4.44
N MET A 195 2.86 -12.34 -3.21
CA MET A 195 3.31 -13.35 -2.24
C MET A 195 2.26 -14.44 -2.00
N GLU A 196 0.99 -14.06 -1.83
CA GLU A 196 -0.11 -15.00 -1.66
C GLU A 196 -0.36 -15.86 -2.91
N SER A 197 -0.09 -15.30 -4.10
CA SER A 197 -0.18 -16.06 -5.35
C SER A 197 0.89 -17.15 -5.43
N GLU A 198 2.12 -16.88 -4.98
CA GLU A 198 3.23 -17.82 -4.99
C GLU A 198 3.05 -18.93 -3.94
N LYS A 199 2.62 -18.61 -2.71
CA LYS A 199 2.31 -19.63 -1.68
C LYS A 199 1.28 -20.66 -2.15
N SER A 200 0.31 -20.22 -2.96
CA SER A 200 -0.74 -21.08 -3.50
C SER A 200 -0.28 -22.03 -4.62
N ARG A 201 0.96 -21.88 -5.12
CA ARG A 201 1.55 -22.75 -6.15
C ARG A 201 2.44 -23.84 -5.56
N THR A 202 3.07 -23.57 -4.43
CA THR A 202 3.92 -24.52 -3.69
C THR A 202 3.14 -25.41 -2.72
N SER A 203 1.85 -25.14 -2.52
CA SER A 203 0.91 -25.96 -1.73
C SER A 203 0.04 -26.84 -2.63
#